data_AF-A0A1X7FP45-F1
#
_entry.id   AF-A0A1X7FP45-F1
#
_cell.length_a   1.000
_cell.length_b   1.000
_cell.length_c   1.000
_cell.angle_alpha   90.00
_cell.angle_beta   90.00
_cell.angle_gamma   90.00
#
_symmetry.space_group_name_H-M   'P 1'
#
loop_
_entity.id
_entity.type
_entity.pdbx_description
1 polymer ?
#
loop_
_entity_poly.entity_id
_entity_poly.type
_entity_poly.pdbx_seq_one_letter_code
_entity_poly.pdbx_strand_id
1 'polypeptide(L)' 'MFMISETETAAVLAAYQRGGEWAAVAELRRLFAGLQDNTTALKAVRMILSRSSAQER' A
#
# COMPACT_ATOMS: atom_id res chain seq x y z
N MET A 1 -4.60 -2.86 -13.68
CA MET A 1 -3.14 -2.81 -13.44
C MET A 1 -2.85 -1.49 -12.72
N PHE A 2 -2.68 -1.51 -11.39
CA PHE A 2 -2.27 -0.32 -10.63
C PHE A 2 -0.76 -0.18 -10.79
N MET A 3 -0.30 0.92 -11.40
CA MET A 3 1.13 1.20 -11.53
C MET A 3 1.51 2.11 -10.36
N ILE A 4 2.04 1.50 -9.31
CA ILE A 4 2.57 2.17 -8.12
C ILE A 4 4.09 2.13 -8.24
N SER A 5 4.75 3.27 -8.08
CA SER A 5 6.20 3.40 -8.09
C SER A 5 6.83 2.80 -6.83
N GLU A 6 8.13 2.50 -6.90
CA GLU A 6 8.88 1.96 -5.77
C GLU A 6 8.84 2.90 -4.55
N THR A 7 8.85 4.21 -4.77
CA THR A 7 8.72 5.23 -3.71
C THR A 7 7.37 5.15 -3.00
N GLU A 8 6.28 4.95 -3.75
CA GLU A 8 4.94 4.80 -3.19
C GLU A 8 4.80 3.48 -2.42
N THR A 9 5.41 2.41 -2.94
CA THR A 9 5.51 1.11 -2.26
C THR A 9 6.22 1.26 -0.91
N ALA A 10 7.38 1.92 -0.90
CA ALA A 10 8.15 2.16 0.31
C ALA A 10 7.38 3.02 1.34
N ALA A 11 6.64 4.02 0.87
CA ALA A 11 5.80 4.86 1.74
C ALA A 11 4.68 4.05 2.43
N VAL A 12 3.96 3.23 1.65
CA VAL A 12 2.91 2.34 2.17
C VAL A 12 3.49 1.29 3.13
N LEU A 13 4.67 0.74 2.83
CA LEU A 13 5.37 -0.22 3.69
C LEU A 13 5.82 0.42 5.01
N ALA A 14 6.36 1.63 4.95
CA ALA A 14 6.78 2.38 6.14
C ALA A 14 5.59 2.79 7.01
N ALA A 15 4.43 3.06 6.41
CA ALA A 15 3.19 3.29 7.13
C ALA A 15 2.67 2.01 7.80
N TYR A 16 2.75 0.88 7.10
CA TYR A 16 2.41 -0.43 7.64
C TYR A 16 3.26 -0.78 8.86
N GLN A 17 4.57 -0.59 8.80
CA GLN A 17 5.47 -0.89 9.92
C GLN A 17 5.25 0.02 11.14
N ARG A 18 4.86 1.28 10.93
CA ARG A 18 4.65 2.25 12.01
C ARG A 18 3.28 2.18 12.66
N GLY A 19 2.24 1.80 11.91
CA GLY A 19 0.85 1.88 12.38
C GLY A 19 -0.06 0.74 11.92
N GLY A 20 0.50 -0.32 11.33
CA GLY A 20 -0.24 -1.49 10.87
C GLY A 20 -1.04 -1.29 9.59
N GLU A 21 -1.95 -2.23 9.33
CA GLU A 21 -2.70 -2.36 8.07
C GLU A 21 -3.52 -1.10 7.73
N TRP A 22 -4.16 -0.48 8.72
CA TRP A 22 -5.00 0.72 8.51
C TRP A 22 -4.19 2.00 8.28
N ALA A 23 -2.99 2.12 8.84
CA ALA A 23 -2.07 3.22 8.54
C ALA A 23 -1.58 3.14 7.08
N ALA A 24 -1.28 1.94 6.60
CA ALA A 24 -0.94 1.70 5.20
C ALA A 24 -2.10 2.02 4.25
N VAL A 25 -3.33 1.68 4.63
CA VAL A 25 -4.55 2.05 3.87
C VAL A 25 -4.73 3.57 3.81
N ALA A 26 -4.53 4.27 4.93
CA ALA A 26 -4.63 5.73 4.96
C ALA A 26 -3.59 6.41 4.05
N GLU A 27 -2.33 5.96 4.09
CA GLU A 27 -1.28 6.47 3.21
C GLU A 27 -1.52 6.12 1.74
N LEU A 28 -2.01 4.91 1.42
CA LEU A 28 -2.39 4.57 0.06
C LEU A 28 -3.52 5.49 -0.46
N ARG A 29 -4.53 5.77 0.36
CA ARG A 29 -5.63 6.69 -0.01
C ARG A 29 -5.15 8.14 -0.13
N ARG A 30 -4.11 8.53 0.61
CA ARG A 30 -3.45 9.84 0.48
C ARG A 30 -2.72 9.95 -0.87
N LEU A 31 -2.02 8.90 -1.29
CA LEU A 31 -1.33 8.85 -2.58
C LEU A 31 -2.32 8.76 -3.75
N PHE A 32 -3.39 7.99 -3.58
CA PHE A 32 -4.43 7.78 -4.59
C PHE A 32 -5.76 8.36 -4.12
N ALA A 33 -5.96 9.67 -4.33
CA ALA A 33 -7.20 10.37 -3.97
C ALA A 33 -8.48 9.81 -4.65
N GLY A 34 -8.32 9.02 -5.73
CA GLY A 34 -9.43 8.31 -6.39
C GLY A 34 -9.90 7.04 -5.65
N LEU A 35 -9.17 6.58 -4.64
CA LEU A 35 -9.45 5.34 -3.92
C LEU A 35 -10.31 5.64 -2.68
N GLN A 36 -11.63 5.72 -2.90
CA GLN A 36 -12.60 5.99 -1.83
C GLN A 36 -13.05 4.73 -1.08
N ASP A 37 -12.98 3.57 -1.73
CA ASP A 37 -13.42 2.30 -1.15
C ASP A 37 -12.33 1.67 -0.26
N ASN A 38 -12.67 1.47 1.02
CA ASN A 38 -11.77 0.88 2.01
C ASN A 38 -11.39 -0.56 1.66
N THR A 39 -12.31 -1.34 1.10
CA THR A 39 -12.06 -2.75 0.76
C THR A 39 -11.06 -2.86 -0.40
N THR A 40 -11.17 -1.99 -1.39
CA THR A 40 -10.26 -1.88 -2.53
C THR A 40 -8.89 -1.37 -2.08
N ALA A 41 -8.86 -0.37 -1.18
CA ALA A 41 -7.61 0.12 -0.60
C ALA A 41 -6.89 -0.98 0.18
N LEU A 42 -7.61 -1.75 0.99
CA LEU A 42 -7.06 -2.86 1.76
C LEU A 42 -6.50 -3.97 0.85
N LYS A 43 -7.23 -4.33 -0.22
CA LYS A 43 -6.76 -5.30 -1.21
C LYS A 43 -5.48 -4.82 -1.90
N ALA A 44 -5.41 -3.54 -2.26
CA ALA A 44 -4.22 -2.95 -2.86
C ALA A 44 -3.03 -2.98 -1.89
N VAL A 45 -3.21 -2.59 -0.63
CA VAL A 45 -2.17 -2.69 0.42
C VAL A 45 -1.66 -4.12 0.53
N ARG A 46 -2.55 -5.13 0.60
CA ARG A 46 -2.15 -6.54 0.69
C ARG A 46 -1.38 -7.02 -0.55
N MET A 47 -1.78 -6.60 -1.74
CA MET A 47 -1.03 -6.92 -2.96
C MET A 47 0.38 -6.31 -2.92
N ILE A 48 0.50 -5.05 -2.49
CA ILE A 48 1.79 -4.35 -2.35
C ILE A 48 2.69 -5.10 -1.36
N LEU A 49 2.16 -5.45 -0.17
CA LEU A 49 2.88 -6.21 0.84
C LEU A 49 3.32 -7.60 0.33
N SER A 50 2.44 -8.31 -0.40
CA SER A 50 2.78 -9.63 -0.97
C SER A 50 3.84 -9.56 -2.07
N ARG A 51 3.94 -8.44 -2.77
CA ARG A 51 4.94 -8.24 -3.84
C ARG A 51 6.30 -7.87 -3.26
N SER A 52 6.32 -7.13 -2.14
CA SER A 52 7.56 -6.78 -1.45
C SER A 52 8.28 -8.00 -0.88
N SER A 53 7.54 -9.03 -0.41
CA SER A 53 8.14 -10.31 0.00
C SER A 53 8.72 -11.14 -1.15
N ALA A 54 8.40 -10.81 -2.40
CA ALA A 54 8.95 -11.47 -3.59
C ALA A 54 10.20 -10.75 -4.14
N GLN A 55 10.51 -9.55 -3.67
CA GLN A 55 11.64 -8.74 -4.16
C GLN A 55 12.97 -9.01 -3.41
N GLU A 56 12.95 -9.88 -2.39
CA GLU A 56 14.13 -10.38 -1.67
C GLU A 56 14.58 -11.79 -2.13
N ARG A 57 14.33 -12.18 -3.39
CA ARG A 57 14.86 -13.44 -3.98
C ARG A 57 15.57 -13.23 -5.30
#